data_AF-A0A661JA82-F1
#
_entry.id   AF-A0A661JA82-F1
#
_cell.length_a   1.000
_cell.length_b   1.000
_cell.length_c   1.000
_cell.angle_alpha   90.00
_cell.angle_beta   90.00
_cell.angle_gamma   90.00
#
_symmetry.space_group_name_H-M   'P 1'
#
loop_
_entity.id
_entity.type
_entity.pdbx_description
1 polymer ?
#
loop_
_entity_poly.entity_id
_entity_poly.type
_entity_poly.pdbx_seq_one_letter_code
_entity_poly.pdbx_strand_id
1 'polypeptide(L)'
;MNWINSFLKGISDIILIEADGAKGYPIKAPGEFEPVIPKTATTVIGLIGLDAVGKRVGDRVVFRKERFKGITSLTDDDHIGADSLCRLILHPEGLFRGAPSGSQKGVFLNKLDIFRGEDSLFKYIRSNIGKEHILIAGSIKEEEIYPIDGEDL
;
A
#
# COMPACT_ATOMS: atom_id res chain seq x y z
N MET A 1 -25.95 8.56 -3.01
CA MET A 1 -24.76 9.00 -2.24
C MET A 1 -24.00 10.13 -2.96
N ASN A 2 -24.67 11.16 -3.51
CA ASN A 2 -24.02 12.26 -4.25
C ASN A 2 -23.80 13.55 -3.43
N TRP A 3 -24.29 13.62 -2.18
CA TRP A 3 -24.23 14.85 -1.38
C TRP A 3 -22.82 15.18 -0.87
N ILE A 4 -21.99 14.16 -0.60
CA ILE A 4 -20.61 14.32 -0.13
C ILE A 4 -19.80 15.17 -1.13
N ASN A 5 -19.89 14.88 -2.43
CA ASN A 5 -19.20 15.67 -3.44
C ASN A 5 -19.64 17.14 -3.50
N SER A 6 -20.94 17.41 -3.33
CA SER A 6 -21.44 18.78 -3.37
C SER A 6 -21.06 19.57 -2.13
N PHE A 7 -20.96 18.92 -0.97
CA PHE A 7 -20.55 19.56 0.28
C PHE A 7 -19.03 19.81 0.32
N LEU A 8 -18.23 18.81 -0.07
CA LEU A 8 -16.78 18.87 0.05
C LEU A 8 -16.10 19.81 -0.95
N LYS A 9 -16.65 19.96 -2.16
CA LYS A 9 -16.06 20.80 -3.23
C LYS A 9 -15.88 22.28 -2.88
N GLY A 10 -16.56 22.79 -1.85
CA GLY A 10 -16.46 24.19 -1.42
C GLY A 10 -15.59 24.43 -0.18
N ILE A 11 -14.97 23.39 0.39
CA ILE A 11 -14.33 23.47 1.72
C ILE A 11 -12.80 23.54 1.64
N SER A 12 -12.19 22.80 0.71
CA SER A 12 -10.73 22.72 0.54
C SER A 12 -10.39 22.20 -0.85
N ASP A 13 -9.21 22.56 -1.36
CA ASP A 13 -8.64 21.99 -2.59
C ASP A 13 -8.27 20.51 -2.43
N ILE A 14 -7.85 20.13 -1.21
CA ILE A 14 -7.44 18.75 -0.87
C ILE A 14 -8.13 18.32 0.43
N ILE A 15 -8.68 17.11 0.42
CA ILE A 15 -9.26 16.48 1.60
C ILE A 15 -8.58 15.13 1.77
N LEU A 16 -7.83 15.00 2.87
CA LEU A 16 -7.17 13.76 3.24
C LEU A 16 -8.09 12.93 4.14
N ILE A 17 -8.27 11.66 3.81
CA ILE A 17 -9.15 10.73 4.53
C ILE A 17 -8.32 9.49 4.89
N GLU A 18 -8.20 9.20 6.18
CA GLU A 18 -7.72 7.90 6.65
C GLU A 18 -8.86 6.88 6.49
N ALA A 19 -8.71 5.96 5.55
CA ALA A 19 -9.77 5.01 5.20
C ALA A 19 -9.84 3.81 6.16
N ASP A 20 -8.72 3.40 6.75
CA ASP A 20 -8.63 2.42 7.82
C ASP A 20 -7.24 2.45 8.52
N GLY A 21 -7.12 1.77 9.66
CA GLY A 21 -5.87 1.63 10.42
C GLY A 21 -5.33 0.21 10.48
N ALA A 22 -4.01 0.04 10.62
CA ALA A 22 -3.32 -1.26 10.70
C ALA A 22 -2.88 -1.67 12.11
N LYS A 23 -3.29 -0.96 13.17
CA LYS A 23 -2.82 -1.15 14.56
C LYS A 23 -1.28 -1.14 14.71
N GLY A 24 -0.60 -0.34 13.89
CA GLY A 24 0.86 -0.23 13.87
C GLY A 24 1.60 -1.39 13.21
N TYR A 25 0.90 -2.34 12.57
CA TYR A 25 1.54 -3.39 11.79
C TYR A 25 2.12 -2.80 10.49
N PRO A 26 3.33 -3.23 10.07
CA PRO A 26 3.94 -2.82 8.80
C PRO A 26 3.08 -3.06 7.56
N ILE A 27 2.37 -4.19 7.50
CA ILE A 27 1.52 -4.58 6.36
C ILE A 27 0.12 -4.88 6.84
N LYS A 28 -0.86 -4.61 5.98
CA LYS A 28 -2.25 -4.97 6.20
C LYS A 28 -2.87 -5.58 4.96
N ALA A 29 -3.61 -6.67 5.15
CA ALA A 29 -4.61 -7.12 4.20
C ALA A 29 -5.99 -6.57 4.59
N PRO A 30 -6.70 -5.88 3.68
CA PRO A 30 -8.05 -5.38 3.97
C PRO A 30 -9.02 -6.48 4.40
N GLY A 31 -9.92 -6.13 5.33
CA GLY A 31 -10.98 -7.00 5.83
C GLY A 31 -12.24 -6.83 5.02
N GLU A 32 -13.29 -7.61 5.30
CA GLU A 32 -14.49 -7.66 4.45
C GLU A 32 -15.21 -6.32 4.25
N PHE A 33 -15.19 -5.46 5.26
CA PHE A 33 -15.82 -4.13 5.23
C PHE A 33 -14.80 -2.98 5.18
N GLU A 34 -13.53 -3.28 4.92
CA GLU A 34 -12.42 -2.32 4.88
C GLU A 34 -11.65 -2.40 3.55
N PRO A 35 -10.90 -1.35 3.17
CA PRO A 35 -10.94 0.01 3.74
C PRO A 35 -12.26 0.73 3.40
N VAL A 36 -12.64 1.73 4.21
CA VAL A 36 -13.83 2.54 3.94
C VAL A 36 -13.45 3.70 3.02
N ILE A 37 -13.24 3.40 1.73
CA ILE A 37 -12.87 4.40 0.72
C ILE A 37 -14.14 5.07 0.15
N PRO A 38 -14.26 6.40 0.19
CA PRO A 38 -15.35 7.09 -0.49
C PRO A 38 -15.33 6.84 -1.99
N LYS A 39 -16.51 6.61 -2.59
CA LYS A 39 -16.66 6.43 -4.06
C LYS A 39 -16.17 7.62 -4.88
N THR A 40 -15.99 8.76 -4.24
CA THR A 40 -15.57 10.03 -4.83
C THR A 40 -14.07 10.28 -4.71
N ALA A 41 -13.32 9.37 -4.08
CA ALA A 41 -11.88 9.48 -3.96
C ALA A 41 -11.24 9.52 -5.36
N THR A 42 -10.46 10.57 -5.61
CA THR A 42 -9.71 10.76 -6.86
C THR A 42 -8.34 10.11 -6.79
N THR A 43 -7.81 9.91 -5.59
CA THR A 43 -6.52 9.27 -5.34
C THR A 43 -6.64 8.36 -4.12
N VAL A 44 -6.06 7.16 -4.22
CA VAL A 44 -5.94 6.20 -3.12
C VAL A 44 -4.47 5.88 -2.92
N ILE A 45 -3.97 6.08 -1.70
CA ILE A 45 -2.59 5.78 -1.34
C ILE A 45 -2.59 4.54 -0.46
N GLY A 46 -1.98 3.47 -0.95
CA GLY A 46 -1.73 2.25 -0.19
C GLY A 46 -0.37 2.33 0.49
N LEU A 47 -0.32 2.16 1.81
CA LEU A 47 0.91 2.17 2.58
C LEU A 47 1.43 0.77 2.87
N ILE A 48 2.73 0.56 2.66
CA ILE A 48 3.47 -0.66 3.04
C ILE A 48 4.70 -0.22 3.83
N GLY A 49 4.90 -0.78 5.02
CA GLY A 49 6.13 -0.61 5.78
C GLY A 49 7.25 -1.51 5.25
N LEU A 50 8.36 -0.92 4.82
CA LEU A 50 9.56 -1.63 4.35
C LEU A 50 10.23 -2.46 5.45
N ASP A 51 9.96 -2.16 6.71
CA ASP A 51 10.39 -2.96 7.86
C ASP A 51 9.69 -4.33 7.94
N ALA A 52 8.76 -4.65 7.04
CA ALA A 52 8.22 -6.00 6.85
C ALA A 52 9.10 -6.89 5.97
N VAL A 53 9.89 -6.30 5.06
CA VAL A 53 10.68 -7.06 4.09
C VAL A 53 11.72 -7.92 4.80
N GLY A 54 11.83 -9.18 4.39
CA GLY A 54 12.74 -10.15 4.99
C GLY A 54 12.27 -10.68 6.35
N LYS A 55 11.11 -10.24 6.87
CA LYS A 55 10.48 -10.86 8.04
C LYS A 55 9.51 -11.96 7.61
N ARG A 56 9.28 -12.92 8.50
CA ARG A 56 8.26 -13.96 8.31
C ARG A 56 6.85 -13.39 8.43
N VAL A 57 5.84 -14.09 7.91
CA VAL A 57 4.40 -13.77 8.06
C VAL A 57 3.89 -14.04 9.50
N GLY A 58 4.74 -13.80 10.50
CA GLY A 58 4.48 -14.05 11.92
C GLY A 58 3.84 -12.86 12.65
N ASP A 59 3.70 -13.03 13.96
CA ASP A 59 3.02 -12.08 14.83
C ASP A 59 3.71 -10.69 14.81
N ARG A 60 2.91 -9.64 14.73
CA ARG A 60 3.32 -8.21 14.66
C ARG A 60 3.94 -7.73 13.35
N VAL A 61 3.87 -8.49 12.25
CA VAL A 61 4.28 -8.00 10.91
C VAL A 61 3.09 -7.70 10.00
N VAL A 62 2.11 -8.60 9.97
CA VAL A 62 0.95 -8.49 9.09
C VAL A 62 -0.37 -8.41 9.88
N PHE A 63 -1.11 -7.31 9.70
CA PHE A 63 -2.48 -7.19 10.21
C PHE A 63 -3.43 -8.02 9.34
N ARG A 64 -4.20 -8.90 9.98
CA ARG A 64 -5.05 -9.92 9.34
C ARG A 64 -4.25 -10.94 8.51
N LYS A 65 -3.27 -11.58 9.15
CA LYS A 65 -2.35 -12.53 8.52
C LYS A 65 -3.02 -13.58 7.62
N GLU A 66 -4.15 -14.17 8.03
CA GLU A 66 -4.81 -15.21 7.21
C GLU A 66 -5.34 -14.67 5.88
N ARG A 67 -5.81 -13.41 5.83
CA ARG A 67 -6.20 -12.79 4.55
C ARG A 67 -5.00 -12.50 3.68
N PHE A 68 -3.91 -12.00 4.28
CA PHE A 68 -2.67 -11.76 3.56
C PHE A 68 -2.09 -13.05 2.98
N LYS A 69 -2.10 -14.16 3.74
CA LYS A 69 -1.71 -15.49 3.26
C LYS A 69 -2.58 -15.95 2.10
N GLY A 70 -3.90 -15.75 2.18
CA GLY A 70 -4.81 -16.04 1.06
C GLY A 70 -4.53 -15.22 -0.21
N ILE A 71 -4.07 -13.97 -0.07
CA ILE A 71 -3.73 -13.08 -1.19
C ILE A 71 -2.36 -13.41 -1.79
N THR A 72 -1.38 -13.71 -0.94
CA THR A 72 0.03 -13.83 -1.33
C THR A 72 0.49 -15.26 -1.51
N SER A 73 -0.33 -16.23 -1.10
CA SER A 73 0.00 -17.66 -1.02
C SER A 73 1.18 -17.98 -0.10
N LEU A 74 1.57 -17.06 0.79
CA LEU A 74 2.60 -17.30 1.80
C LEU A 74 2.07 -18.11 2.99
N THR A 75 2.99 -18.79 3.67
CA THR A 75 2.80 -19.47 4.95
C THR A 75 3.51 -18.74 6.08
N ASP A 76 3.32 -19.16 7.33
CA ASP A 76 3.95 -18.55 8.51
C ASP A 76 5.49 -18.70 8.48
N ASP A 77 6.02 -19.64 7.68
CA ASP A 77 7.45 -19.88 7.53
C ASP A 77 8.11 -19.08 6.40
N ASP A 78 7.31 -18.51 5.50
CA ASP A 78 7.81 -17.75 4.36
C ASP A 78 8.18 -16.32 4.75
N HIS A 79 9.15 -15.75 4.04
CA HIS A 79 9.57 -14.38 4.21
C HIS A 79 8.86 -13.46 3.23
N ILE A 80 8.49 -12.27 3.71
CA ILE A 80 7.89 -11.23 2.90
C ILE A 80 8.96 -10.62 2.00
N GLY A 81 8.69 -10.61 0.70
CA GLY A 81 9.57 -10.07 -0.33
C GLY A 81 8.81 -9.41 -1.46
N ALA A 82 9.54 -8.94 -2.47
CA ALA A 82 8.99 -8.14 -3.57
C ALA A 82 7.79 -8.81 -4.27
N ASP A 83 7.86 -10.11 -4.56
CA ASP A 83 6.76 -10.88 -5.17
C ASP A 83 5.48 -10.86 -4.31
N SER A 84 5.59 -11.12 -3.00
CA SER A 84 4.44 -11.07 -2.09
C SER A 84 3.84 -9.67 -1.98
N LEU A 85 4.67 -8.61 -2.04
CA LEU A 85 4.20 -7.23 -2.07
C LEU A 85 3.47 -6.92 -3.38
N CYS A 86 3.99 -7.36 -4.53
CA CYS A 86 3.30 -7.23 -5.82
C CYS A 86 1.94 -7.92 -5.82
N ARG A 87 1.86 -9.15 -5.27
CA ARG A 87 0.58 -9.87 -5.11
C ARG A 87 -0.39 -9.07 -4.26
N LEU A 88 0.06 -8.54 -3.11
CA LEU A 88 -0.79 -7.69 -2.28
C LEU A 88 -1.25 -6.43 -3.02
N ILE A 89 -0.37 -5.76 -3.77
CA ILE A 89 -0.67 -4.53 -4.51
C ILE A 89 -1.74 -4.78 -5.58
N LEU A 90 -1.60 -5.86 -6.35
CA LEU A 90 -2.38 -6.12 -7.56
C LEU A 90 -3.67 -6.92 -7.31
N HIS A 91 -3.75 -7.64 -6.20
CA HIS A 91 -4.90 -8.48 -5.92
C HIS A 91 -6.17 -7.63 -5.69
N PRO A 92 -7.36 -8.04 -6.23
CA PRO A 92 -8.62 -7.30 -6.04
C PRO A 92 -9.01 -7.09 -4.58
N GLU A 93 -8.71 -8.08 -3.73
CA GLU A 93 -8.92 -8.02 -2.27
C GLU A 93 -7.68 -7.49 -1.50
N GLY A 94 -6.68 -6.99 -2.23
CA GLY A 94 -5.40 -6.51 -1.70
C GLY A 94 -5.39 -5.02 -1.39
N LEU A 95 -4.23 -4.38 -1.57
CA LEU A 95 -3.92 -3.03 -1.09
C LEU A 95 -4.95 -1.97 -1.52
N PHE A 96 -5.50 -2.10 -2.73
CA PHE A 96 -6.46 -1.16 -3.32
C PHE A 96 -7.89 -1.68 -3.36
N ARG A 97 -8.24 -2.62 -2.48
CA ARG A 97 -9.62 -3.12 -2.35
C ARG A 97 -10.59 -1.95 -2.13
N GLY A 98 -11.65 -1.90 -2.95
CA GLY A 98 -12.67 -0.86 -2.87
C GLY A 98 -12.25 0.51 -3.44
N ALA A 99 -11.03 0.65 -3.97
CA ALA A 99 -10.62 1.87 -4.67
C ALA A 99 -11.50 2.09 -5.93
N PRO A 100 -12.02 3.31 -6.15
CA PRO A 100 -12.78 3.62 -7.35
C PRO A 100 -11.97 3.34 -8.62
N SER A 101 -12.60 2.80 -9.66
CA SER A 101 -11.91 2.39 -10.90
C SER A 101 -11.18 3.53 -11.61
N GLY A 102 -11.71 4.76 -11.53
CA GLY A 102 -11.08 5.96 -12.10
C GLY A 102 -10.14 6.71 -11.14
N SER A 103 -9.88 6.19 -9.95
CA SER A 103 -8.96 6.83 -9.00
C SER A 103 -7.50 6.52 -9.35
N GLN A 104 -6.62 7.51 -9.17
CA GLN A 104 -5.18 7.30 -9.24
C GLN A 104 -4.75 6.46 -8.03
N LYS A 105 -3.96 5.42 -8.26
CA LYS A 105 -3.44 4.55 -7.20
C LYS A 105 -1.96 4.85 -6.97
N GLY A 106 -1.60 5.14 -5.73
CA GLY A 106 -0.22 5.36 -5.30
C GLY A 106 0.19 4.33 -4.26
N VAL A 107 1.31 3.65 -4.48
CA VAL A 107 1.94 2.77 -3.49
C VAL A 107 3.03 3.57 -2.81
N PHE A 108 2.93 3.72 -1.49
CA PHE A 108 3.96 4.35 -0.67
C PHE A 108 4.67 3.30 0.21
N LEU A 109 5.93 3.04 -0.12
CA LEU A 109 6.83 2.16 0.62
C LEU A 109 7.52 2.99 1.73
N ASN A 110 6.90 3.01 2.91
CA ASN A 110 7.34 3.79 4.05
C ASN A 110 8.47 3.10 4.84
N LYS A 111 9.16 3.87 5.68
CA LYS A 111 10.23 3.44 6.60
C LYS A 111 11.52 3.05 5.88
N LEU A 112 11.86 3.79 4.83
CA LEU A 112 13.13 3.63 4.10
C LEU A 112 14.35 3.82 5.01
N ASP A 113 14.27 4.68 6.02
CA ASP A 113 15.33 4.97 7.01
C ASP A 113 15.80 3.73 7.81
N ILE A 114 14.94 2.72 7.94
CA ILE A 114 15.25 1.46 8.62
C ILE A 114 15.15 0.24 7.70
N PHE A 115 15.00 0.46 6.38
CA PHE A 115 15.01 -0.62 5.41
C PHE A 115 16.43 -1.22 5.31
N ARG A 116 16.50 -2.55 5.26
CA ARG A 116 17.77 -3.32 5.21
C ARG A 116 17.82 -4.29 4.03
N GLY A 117 16.90 -4.16 3.08
CA GLY A 117 16.89 -4.97 1.85
C GLY A 117 17.74 -4.34 0.76
N GLU A 118 17.63 -4.92 -0.44
CA GLU A 118 18.36 -4.48 -1.63
C GLU A 118 17.49 -3.60 -2.54
N ASP A 119 18.13 -2.69 -3.28
CA ASP A 119 17.46 -1.81 -4.24
C ASP A 119 16.76 -2.58 -5.37
N SER A 120 17.20 -3.81 -5.62
CA SER A 120 16.55 -4.77 -6.54
C SER A 120 15.07 -5.00 -6.22
N LEU A 121 14.65 -4.81 -4.96
CA LEU A 121 13.25 -4.87 -4.53
C LEU A 121 12.40 -3.81 -5.23
N PHE A 122 12.86 -2.55 -5.26
CA PHE A 122 12.10 -1.45 -5.86
C PHE A 122 11.95 -1.65 -7.36
N LYS A 123 13.04 -2.05 -8.03
CA LYS A 123 13.05 -2.41 -9.45
C LYS A 123 12.07 -3.53 -9.76
N TYR A 124 12.08 -4.59 -8.95
CA TYR A 124 11.15 -5.71 -9.12
C TYR A 124 9.69 -5.25 -8.98
N ILE A 125 9.35 -4.49 -7.93
CA ILE A 125 7.99 -3.99 -7.72
C ILE A 125 7.57 -3.12 -8.91
N ARG A 126 8.41 -2.16 -9.29
CA ARG A 126 8.13 -1.23 -10.39
C ARG A 126 7.82 -1.94 -11.70
N SER A 127 8.59 -2.98 -12.05
CA SER A 127 8.39 -3.77 -13.27
C SER A 127 7.12 -4.63 -13.25
N ASN A 128 6.60 -5.00 -12.08
CA ASN A 128 5.49 -5.95 -11.97
C ASN A 128 4.13 -5.29 -11.69
N ILE A 129 4.08 -4.09 -11.11
CA ILE A 129 2.80 -3.45 -10.72
C ILE A 129 2.14 -2.61 -11.83
N GLY A 130 2.73 -2.53 -13.02
CA GLY A 130 2.21 -1.73 -14.14
C GLY A 130 2.42 -0.22 -13.94
N LYS A 131 2.60 0.54 -15.03
CA LYS A 131 2.94 1.99 -14.98
C LYS A 131 1.79 2.88 -14.50
N GLU A 132 0.57 2.36 -14.43
CA GLU A 132 -0.60 3.07 -13.93
C GLU A 132 -0.56 3.32 -12.42
N HIS A 133 0.19 2.51 -11.67
CA HIS A 133 0.44 2.74 -10.25
C HIS A 133 1.62 3.71 -10.08
N ILE A 134 1.41 4.79 -9.33
CA ILE A 134 2.51 5.62 -8.83
C ILE A 134 3.24 4.81 -7.76
N LEU A 135 4.56 4.75 -7.83
CA LEU A 135 5.38 4.06 -6.82
C LEU A 135 6.32 5.07 -6.19
N ILE A 136 6.29 5.13 -4.86
CA ILE A 136 7.10 6.07 -4.08
C ILE A 136 7.70 5.27 -2.93
N ALA A 137 8.96 5.51 -2.62
CA ALA A 137 9.60 5.04 -1.40
C ALA A 137 10.07 6.23 -0.56
N GLY A 138 10.11 6.06 0.75
CA GLY A 138 10.54 7.15 1.62
C GLY A 138 10.41 6.85 3.09
N SER A 139 10.68 7.88 3.89
CA SER A 139 10.45 7.87 5.32
C SER A 139 9.61 9.07 5.71
N ILE A 140 8.38 8.82 6.17
CA ILE A 140 7.55 9.88 6.76
C ILE A 140 8.24 10.47 8.00
N LYS A 141 9.03 9.67 8.73
CA LYS A 141 9.74 10.11 9.94
C LYS A 141 10.85 11.10 9.62
N GLU A 142 11.58 10.85 8.53
CA GLU A 142 12.69 11.72 8.08
C GLU A 142 12.24 12.77 7.06
N GLU A 143 10.94 12.83 6.73
CA GLU A 143 10.36 13.72 5.71
C GLU A 143 10.97 13.56 4.30
N GLU A 144 11.44 12.36 3.99
CA GLU A 144 12.06 12.01 2.71
C GLU A 144 11.11 11.22 1.82
N ILE A 145 11.00 11.63 0.55
CA ILE A 145 10.08 11.02 -0.43
C ILE A 145 10.78 10.95 -1.78
N TYR A 146 10.89 9.75 -2.34
CA TYR A 146 11.55 9.48 -3.61
C TYR A 146 10.57 8.79 -4.56
N PRO A 147 10.21 9.39 -5.71
CA PRO A 147 9.50 8.67 -6.75
C PRO A 147 10.38 7.53 -7.27
N ILE A 148 9.78 6.36 -7.47
CA ILE A 148 10.45 5.20 -8.06
C ILE A 148 9.99 5.08 -9.50
N ASP A 149 10.73 5.75 -10.37
CA ASP A 149 10.57 5.67 -11.81
C ASP A 149 11.46 4.56 -12.36
N GLY A 150 11.02 3.89 -13.42
CA GLY A 150 11.70 2.69 -13.96
C GLY A 150 13.09 2.93 -14.54
N GLU A 151 13.62 4.15 -14.47
CA GLU A 151 14.87 4.59 -15.08
C GLU A 151 15.96 4.98 -14.06
N ASP A 152 15.63 5.12 -12.76
CA ASP A 152 16.55 5.67 -11.75
C ASP A 152 17.11 4.64 -10.73
N LEU A 153 17.14 3.34 -11.05
CA LEU A 153 17.79 2.28 -10.26
C LEU A 153 18.49 1.19 -11.10
#